data_AF-A0A9X4LCB6-F1
#
_entry.id   AF-A0A9X4LCB6-F1
#
_cell.length_a   1.000
_cell.length_b   1.000
_cell.length_c   1.000
_cell.angle_alpha   90.00
_cell.angle_beta   90.00
_cell.angle_gamma   90.00
#
_symmetry.space_group_name_H-M   'P 1'
#
loop_
_entity.id
_entity.type
_entity.pdbx_description
1 polymer ?
#
loop_
_entity_poly.entity_id
_entity_poly.type
_entity_poly.pdbx_seq_one_letter_code
_entity_poly.pdbx_strand_id
1 'polypeptide(L)'
;MTMRAVLVVALLALAGSTRAAEPAASAPRLIQKLVRSTDQRRDWELAYTLRDHQLSLRCVKSMTGRCGVRVADAPRADAPDTELHVEWIGVPVGSTVDRRLTGQAYALCFRPDVGDDKACEPLSALTPF
;
A
#
# COMPACT_ATOMS: atom_id res chain seq x y z
N MET A 1 -23.61 70.73 -3.58
CA MET A 1 -22.83 69.89 -2.63
C MET A 1 -23.59 68.57 -2.53
N THR A 2 -23.11 67.38 -2.88
CA THR A 2 -21.77 66.86 -3.16
C THR A 2 -21.93 65.51 -3.91
N MET A 3 -21.11 65.31 -4.93
CA MET A 3 -20.77 64.03 -5.58
C MET A 3 -20.32 62.96 -4.56
N ARG A 4 -20.56 61.67 -4.88
CA ARG A 4 -19.60 60.55 -4.79
C ARG A 4 -20.25 59.28 -5.34
N ALA A 5 -19.89 58.88 -6.56
CA ALA A 5 -18.84 57.90 -6.86
C ALA A 5 -19.34 56.46 -6.55
N VAL A 6 -19.82 55.71 -7.55
CA VAL A 6 -19.01 54.84 -8.42
C VAL A 6 -18.09 53.94 -7.58
N LEU A 7 -18.61 52.77 -7.18
CA LEU A 7 -17.86 51.59 -6.78
C LEU A 7 -18.46 50.43 -7.59
N VAL A 8 -18.14 50.34 -8.89
CA VAL A 8 -17.00 49.57 -9.39
C VAL A 8 -16.98 48.17 -8.78
N VAL A 9 -17.62 47.23 -9.48
CA VAL A 9 -16.90 46.10 -10.09
C VAL A 9 -15.76 45.57 -9.20
N ALA A 10 -16.11 44.88 -8.12
CA ALA A 10 -15.12 44.16 -7.31
C ALA A 10 -15.62 42.80 -6.79
N LEU A 11 -16.76 42.31 -7.27
CA LEU A 11 -17.38 41.06 -6.82
C LEU A 11 -17.10 39.83 -7.71
N LEU A 12 -16.28 39.98 -8.76
CA LEU A 12 -16.01 38.90 -9.73
C LEU A 12 -14.60 38.30 -9.66
N ALA A 13 -13.78 38.70 -8.67
CA ALA A 13 -12.39 38.23 -8.54
C ALA A 13 -12.15 37.25 -7.37
N LEU A 14 -13.20 36.71 -6.76
CA LEU A 14 -13.10 35.64 -5.76
C LEU A 14 -13.31 34.24 -6.37
N ALA A 15 -13.06 34.08 -7.67
CA ALA A 15 -12.61 32.80 -8.22
C ALA A 15 -11.14 32.57 -7.81
N GLY A 16 -10.87 32.68 -6.50
CA GLY A 16 -9.64 32.21 -5.91
C GLY A 16 -9.68 30.70 -6.04
N SER A 17 -8.86 30.19 -6.95
CA SER A 17 -8.59 28.77 -7.16
C SER A 17 -8.41 28.11 -5.79
N THR A 18 -9.48 27.51 -5.28
CA THR A 18 -9.35 26.45 -4.29
C THR A 18 -8.65 25.34 -5.06
N ARG A 19 -7.31 25.39 -5.09
CA ARG A 19 -6.50 24.18 -5.16
C ARG A 19 -7.14 23.31 -4.10
N ALA A 20 -7.89 22.30 -4.54
CA ALA A 20 -8.18 21.16 -3.72
C ALA A 20 -6.83 20.81 -3.12
N ALA A 21 -6.71 20.96 -1.80
CA ALA A 21 -5.56 20.47 -1.09
C ALA A 21 -5.54 18.99 -1.44
N GLU A 22 -4.62 18.64 -2.34
CA GLU A 22 -4.27 17.27 -2.65
C GLU A 22 -4.09 16.62 -1.27
N PRO A 23 -4.86 15.57 -0.92
CA PRO A 23 -4.65 14.95 0.36
C PRO A 23 -3.22 14.47 0.31
N ALA A 24 -2.37 15.04 1.16
CA ALA A 24 -1.05 14.51 1.40
C ALA A 24 -1.25 13.07 1.87
N ALA A 25 -1.16 12.12 0.94
CA ALA A 25 -1.04 10.72 1.26
C ALA A 25 0.33 10.58 1.90
N SER A 26 0.37 10.81 3.21
CA SER A 26 1.52 10.52 4.04
C SER A 26 1.04 9.51 5.05
N ALA A 27 1.15 8.25 4.65
CA ALA A 27 1.07 7.11 5.56
C ALA A 27 2.47 6.43 5.59
N PRO A 28 2.67 5.31 6.28
CA PRO A 28 3.59 5.24 7.41
C PRO A 28 5.07 5.04 7.02
N ARG A 29 5.97 5.85 7.60
CA ARG A 29 7.44 5.77 7.41
C ARG A 29 8.07 4.42 7.79
N LEU A 30 7.43 3.69 8.70
CA LEU A 30 7.83 2.36 9.12
C LEU A 30 6.57 1.58 9.49
N ILE A 31 6.35 0.46 8.81
CA ILE A 31 5.32 -0.51 9.15
C ILE A 31 6.03 -1.75 9.67
N GLN A 32 5.60 -2.26 10.82
CA GLN A 32 6.02 -3.55 11.34
C GLN A 32 4.78 -4.32 11.74
N LYS A 33 4.58 -5.50 11.17
CA LYS A 33 3.44 -6.35 11.53
C LYS A 33 3.85 -7.81 11.64
N LEU A 34 3.17 -8.50 12.56
CA LEU A 34 3.15 -9.95 12.67
C LEU A 34 1.82 -10.46 12.13
N VAL A 35 1.88 -11.35 11.16
CA VAL A 35 0.72 -11.99 10.53
C VAL A 35 0.78 -13.47 10.86
N ARG A 36 -0.34 -14.00 11.35
CA ARG A 36 -0.46 -15.39 11.78
C ARG A 36 -1.69 -16.02 11.15
N SER A 37 -1.69 -17.34 11.07
CA SER A 37 -2.88 -18.05 10.63
C SER A 37 -4.09 -17.70 11.49
N THR A 38 -5.22 -17.41 10.83
CA THR A 38 -6.53 -17.33 11.46
C THR A 38 -7.19 -18.70 11.60
N ASP A 39 -6.75 -19.68 10.79
CA ASP A 39 -7.16 -21.08 10.86
C ASP A 39 -6.14 -21.86 11.68
N GLN A 40 -6.54 -22.30 12.88
CA GLN A 40 -5.70 -23.07 13.80
C GLN A 40 -5.21 -24.41 13.20
N ARG A 41 -5.77 -24.87 12.07
CA ARG A 41 -5.34 -26.11 11.40
C ARG A 41 -4.03 -25.98 10.65
N ARG A 42 -3.65 -24.77 10.23
CA ARG A 42 -2.41 -24.51 9.49
C ARG A 42 -1.62 -23.45 10.22
N ASP A 43 -0.71 -23.89 11.07
CA ASP A 43 0.06 -22.96 11.89
C ASP A 43 1.18 -22.31 11.06
N TRP A 44 1.12 -21.00 10.91
CA TRP A 44 2.17 -20.20 10.29
C TRP A 44 2.17 -18.79 10.86
N GLU A 45 3.36 -18.19 10.84
CA GLU A 45 3.62 -16.85 11.34
C GLU A 45 4.69 -16.19 10.49
N LEU A 46 4.40 -14.97 10.02
CA LEU A 46 5.30 -14.14 9.22
C LEU A 46 5.33 -12.74 9.80
N ALA A 47 6.54 -12.23 10.01
CA ALA A 47 6.76 -10.83 10.31
C ALA A 47 7.14 -10.09 9.02
N TYR A 48 6.67 -8.86 8.86
CA TYR A 48 7.20 -7.99 7.82
C TYR A 48 7.47 -6.59 8.34
N THR A 49 8.49 -5.96 7.74
CA THR A 49 8.79 -4.55 7.88
C THR A 49 8.72 -3.87 6.52
N LEU A 50 8.10 -2.70 6.43
CA LEU A 50 8.14 -1.85 5.24
C LEU A 50 8.63 -0.46 5.64
N ARG A 51 9.71 -0.01 5.01
CA ARG A 51 10.31 1.31 5.23
C ARG A 51 10.87 1.84 3.93
N ASP A 52 10.51 3.06 3.55
CA ASP A 52 11.09 3.76 2.40
C ASP A 52 11.10 2.90 1.12
N HIS A 53 10.03 2.14 0.84
CA HIS A 53 9.88 1.12 -0.23
C HIS A 53 10.71 -0.16 -0.11
N GLN A 54 11.43 -0.36 1.00
CA GLN A 54 12.09 -1.62 1.30
C GLN A 54 11.19 -2.51 2.15
N LEU A 55 10.75 -3.62 1.55
CA LEU A 55 9.97 -4.67 2.19
C LEU A 55 10.93 -5.76 2.69
N SER A 56 10.92 -6.02 3.99
CA SER A 56 11.65 -7.13 4.60
C SER A 56 10.66 -8.15 5.15
N LEU A 57 10.73 -9.40 4.68
CA LEU A 57 9.81 -10.49 5.02
C LEU A 57 10.56 -11.56 5.79
N ARG A 58 10.04 -11.95 6.96
CA ARG A 58 10.62 -13.02 7.77
C ARG A 58 9.57 -14.06 8.11
N CYS A 59 9.78 -15.29 7.66
CA CYS A 59 8.94 -16.41 8.05
C CYS A 59 9.41 -16.92 9.43
N VAL A 60 8.59 -16.71 10.46
CA VAL A 60 8.89 -17.13 11.84
C VAL A 60 8.53 -18.60 12.01
N LYS A 61 7.37 -19.00 11.47
CA LYS A 61 6.84 -20.36 11.59
C LYS A 61 6.08 -20.75 10.34
N SER A 62 6.23 -22.00 9.90
CA SER A 62 5.37 -22.59 8.88
C SER A 62 5.44 -24.11 8.95
N MET A 63 4.29 -24.76 8.78
CA MET A 63 4.19 -26.22 8.64
C MET A 63 4.76 -26.75 7.32
N THR A 64 4.79 -25.93 6.26
CA THR A 64 5.28 -26.31 4.93
C THR A 64 6.76 -25.98 4.73
N GLY A 65 7.40 -25.37 5.74
CA GLY A 65 8.78 -24.89 5.67
C GLY A 65 8.94 -23.53 4.97
N ARG A 66 7.86 -22.94 4.45
CA ARG A 66 7.86 -21.61 3.82
C ARG A 66 6.60 -20.82 4.15
N CYS A 67 6.69 -19.50 4.12
CA CYS A 67 5.55 -18.59 4.14
C CYS A 67 5.40 -17.98 2.73
N GLY A 68 4.18 -18.01 2.18
CA GLY A 68 3.88 -17.44 0.87
C GLY A 68 3.43 -15.98 1.00
N VAL A 69 4.01 -15.10 0.20
CA VAL A 69 3.63 -13.68 0.13
C VAL A 69 3.37 -13.30 -1.32
N ARG A 70 2.18 -12.78 -1.62
CA ARG A 70 1.90 -12.14 -2.90
C ARG A 70 2.02 -10.64 -2.71
N VAL A 71 2.87 -10.03 -3.51
CA VAL A 71 3.13 -8.59 -3.50
C VAL A 71 2.55 -8.00 -4.78
N ALA A 72 1.73 -6.97 -4.64
CA ALA A 72 1.35 -6.11 -5.76
C ALA A 72 2.01 -4.74 -5.56
N ASP A 73 2.70 -4.27 -6.59
CA ASP A 73 3.36 -2.97 -6.65
C ASP A 73 2.73 -2.15 -7.79
N ALA A 74 2.25 -0.96 -7.45
CA ALA A 74 1.44 -0.13 -8.32
C ALA A 74 2.00 1.30 -8.37
N PRO A 75 2.05 1.95 -9.54
CA PRO A 75 2.57 3.32 -9.64
C PRO A 75 1.65 4.38 -9.00
N ARG A 76 0.39 4.05 -8.68
CA ARG A 76 -0.53 4.87 -7.87
C ARG A 76 -1.67 4.00 -7.32
N ALA A 77 -2.28 4.41 -6.20
CA ALA A 77 -3.34 3.64 -5.52
C ALA A 77 -4.68 3.65 -6.28
N ASP A 78 -5.04 4.77 -6.93
CA ASP A 78 -6.40 5.03 -7.42
C ASP A 78 -6.56 4.80 -8.93
N ALA A 79 -5.86 3.81 -9.47
CA ALA A 79 -5.68 3.72 -10.91
C ALA A 79 -6.29 2.46 -11.51
N PRO A 80 -7.50 2.55 -12.08
CA PRO A 80 -8.26 1.38 -12.51
C PRO A 80 -7.59 0.58 -13.63
N ASP A 81 -6.77 1.23 -14.49
CA ASP A 81 -6.22 0.63 -15.71
C ASP A 81 -4.69 0.56 -15.72
N THR A 82 -4.03 0.57 -14.56
CA THR A 82 -2.55 0.59 -14.55
C THR A 82 -1.95 -0.80 -14.49
N GLU A 83 -0.84 -0.99 -15.22
CA GLU A 83 -0.05 -2.20 -15.14
C GLU A 83 0.49 -2.39 -13.73
N LEU A 84 0.12 -3.51 -13.11
CA LEU A 84 0.53 -3.88 -11.77
C LEU A 84 1.65 -4.89 -11.85
N HIS A 85 2.74 -4.62 -11.15
CA HIS A 85 3.77 -5.62 -10.97
C HIS A 85 3.37 -6.54 -9.83
N VAL A 86 3.18 -7.83 -10.13
CA VAL A 86 2.76 -8.84 -9.14
C VAL A 86 3.83 -9.93 -9.03
N GLU A 87 4.36 -10.11 -7.82
CA GLU A 87 5.36 -11.14 -7.50
C GLU A 87 4.81 -12.10 -6.44
N TRP A 88 5.13 -13.39 -6.57
CA TRP A 88 4.99 -14.39 -5.53
C TRP A 88 6.35 -14.69 -4.89
N ILE A 89 6.42 -14.57 -3.56
CA ILE A 89 7.64 -14.77 -2.78
C ILE A 89 7.42 -15.92 -1.79
N GLY A 90 8.25 -16.96 -1.89
CA GLY A 90 8.31 -18.04 -0.90
C GLY A 90 9.44 -17.81 0.09
N VAL A 91 9.11 -17.38 1.31
CA VAL A 91 10.08 -17.06 2.37
C VAL A 91 10.37 -18.32 3.20
N PRO A 92 11.59 -18.89 3.19
CA PRO A 92 11.92 -20.03 4.04
C PRO A 92 11.80 -19.71 5.53
N VAL A 93 11.36 -20.69 6.32
CA VAL A 93 11.32 -20.56 7.79
C VAL A 93 12.69 -20.21 8.34
N GLY A 94 12.73 -19.24 9.26
CA GLY A 94 13.96 -18.74 9.88
C GLY A 94 14.78 -17.79 9.01
N SER A 95 14.39 -17.59 7.75
CA SER A 95 15.07 -16.68 6.82
C SER A 95 14.35 -15.34 6.70
N THR A 96 15.11 -14.33 6.28
CA THR A 96 14.60 -13.03 5.87
C THR A 96 14.83 -12.85 4.37
N VAL A 97 13.82 -12.34 3.66
CA VAL A 97 13.90 -11.97 2.24
C VAL A 97 13.56 -10.51 2.11
N ASP A 98 14.43 -9.75 1.44
CA ASP A 98 14.21 -8.35 1.17
C ASP A 98 13.76 -8.13 -0.28
N ARG A 99 12.90 -7.14 -0.48
CA ARG A 99 12.41 -6.66 -1.77
C ARG A 99 12.34 -5.16 -1.82
N ARG A 100 12.65 -4.61 -2.98
CA ARG A 100 12.48 -3.20 -3.29
C ARG A 100 11.20 -3.03 -4.09
N LEU A 101 10.26 -2.26 -3.58
CA LEU A 101 9.08 -1.83 -4.31
C LEU A 101 9.41 -0.55 -5.08
N THR A 102 8.84 -0.40 -6.27
CA THR A 102 9.15 0.67 -7.23
C THR A 102 7.98 1.61 -7.45
N GLY A 103 6.76 1.16 -7.16
CA GLY A 103 5.54 1.93 -7.26
C GLY A 103 5.31 2.86 -6.07
N GLN A 104 4.19 3.58 -6.14
CA GLN A 104 3.70 4.53 -5.13
C GLN A 104 2.57 3.94 -4.28
N ALA A 105 2.11 2.75 -4.58
CA ALA A 105 1.17 2.00 -3.76
C ALA A 105 1.50 0.51 -3.80
N TYR A 106 1.14 -0.19 -2.74
CA TYR A 106 1.43 -1.61 -2.59
C TYR A 106 0.27 -2.36 -1.94
N ALA A 107 0.21 -3.67 -2.16
CA ALA A 107 -0.63 -4.56 -1.38
C ALA A 107 0.11 -5.87 -1.09
N LEU A 108 -0.11 -6.41 0.11
CA LEU A 108 0.49 -7.65 0.58
C LEU A 108 -0.60 -8.64 0.97
N CYS A 109 -0.54 -9.84 0.41
CA CYS A 109 -1.30 -10.99 0.90
C CYS A 109 -0.35 -12.05 1.46
N PHE A 110 -0.79 -12.70 2.52
CA PHE A 110 -0.01 -13.71 3.22
C PHE A 110 -0.74 -15.05 3.21
N ARG A 111 -0.02 -16.14 2.97
CA ARG A 111 -0.56 -17.51 2.91
C ARG A 111 0.41 -18.53 3.52
N PRO A 112 -0.11 -19.69 3.96
CA PRO A 112 0.71 -20.80 4.43
C PRO A 112 1.59 -21.44 3.34
N ASP A 113 1.29 -21.26 2.05
CA ASP A 113 2.10 -21.81 0.95
C ASP A 113 2.01 -20.94 -0.33
N VAL A 114 2.95 -21.15 -1.26
CA VAL A 114 3.08 -20.44 -2.54
C VAL A 114 2.21 -21.11 -3.61
N GLY A 115 1.41 -20.34 -4.35
CA GLY A 115 0.75 -20.82 -5.59
C GLY A 115 -0.75 -21.15 -5.49
N ASP A 116 -1.44 -20.81 -4.40
CA ASP A 116 -2.91 -20.84 -4.34
C ASP A 116 -3.50 -19.44 -4.53
N ASP A 117 -3.88 -19.13 -5.77
CA ASP A 117 -4.36 -17.80 -6.19
C ASP A 117 -5.78 -17.47 -5.71
N LYS A 118 -6.54 -18.45 -5.18
CA LYS A 118 -8.00 -18.32 -4.98
C LYS A 118 -8.45 -17.42 -3.83
N ALA A 119 -7.53 -16.92 -2.99
CA ALA A 119 -7.89 -16.11 -1.82
C ALA A 119 -7.06 -14.84 -1.65
N CYS A 120 -6.39 -14.38 -2.71
CA CYS A 120 -5.66 -13.11 -2.66
C CYS A 120 -6.04 -12.24 -3.86
N GLU A 121 -6.90 -11.25 -3.60
CA GLU A 121 -7.17 -10.13 -4.49
C GLU A 121 -6.48 -8.89 -3.91
N PRO A 122 -5.18 -8.68 -4.19
CA PRO A 122 -4.45 -7.53 -3.65
C PRO A 122 -4.93 -6.20 -4.25
N LEU A 123 -5.75 -6.26 -5.31
CA LEU A 123 -6.24 -5.13 -6.08
C LEU A 123 -7.23 -4.24 -5.33
N SER A 124 -8.00 -4.81 -4.40
CA SER A 124 -9.08 -4.08 -3.71
C SER A 124 -8.61 -3.24 -2.52
N ALA A 125 -7.31 -3.27 -2.17
CA ALA A 125 -6.77 -2.61 -0.98
C ALA A 125 -5.33 -2.09 -1.17
N LEU A 126 -5.03 -1.47 -2.32
CA LEU A 126 -3.74 -0.79 -2.51
C LEU A 126 -3.55 0.29 -1.44
N THR A 127 -2.41 0.21 -0.74
CA THR A 127 -2.00 1.16 0.29
C THR A 127 -0.96 2.10 -0.31
N PRO A 128 -1.17 3.43 -0.29
CA PRO A 128 -0.15 4.38 -0.72
C PRO A 128 1.04 4.37 0.24
N PHE A 129 2.23 4.67 -0.28
CA PHE A 129 3.44 4.88 0.52
C PHE A 129 3.40 6.17 1.34
#